data_AF-A0A7C9DSL3-F1
#
_entry.id   AF-A0A7C9DSL3-F1
#
_cell.length_a   1.000
_cell.length_b   1.000
_cell.length_c   1.000
_cell.angle_alpha   90.00
_cell.angle_beta   90.00
_cell.angle_gamma   90.00
#
_symmetry.space_group_name_H-M   'P 1'
#
loop_
_entity.id
_entity.type
_entity.pdbx_description
1 polymer ?
#
loop_
_entity_poly.entity_id
_entity_poly.type
_entity_poly.pdbx_seq_one_letter_code
_entity_poly.pdbx_strand_id
1 'polypeptide(L)'
;KRLLFKNRLILDSGSDSSSLVGPIYQLFEKELVEQFSKDNLTRRESDRLCYYYETKEGPQLQLYERLPTVAFDLEGQNSVIKLAEAFFHGVDKDGKRYFCLMFTPAEHDSTLGAPQQTNYRMVFDLKNKLLHFKSENC
;
A
#
# COMPACT_ATOMS: atom_id res chain seq x y z
N LYS A 1 2.50 15.95 2.80
CA LYS A 1 3.84 16.01 2.17
C LYS A 1 3.81 15.12 0.93
N ARG A 2 4.25 15.56 -0.25
CA ARG A 2 4.24 14.76 -1.50
C ARG A 2 5.66 14.31 -1.80
N LEU A 3 5.90 13.00 -1.84
CA LEU A 3 7.17 12.40 -2.24
C LEU A 3 7.06 11.99 -3.71
N LEU A 4 8.01 12.38 -4.56
CA LEU A 4 8.02 12.09 -6.00
C LEU A 4 9.30 11.37 -6.38
N PHE A 5 9.18 10.21 -7.01
CA PHE A 5 10.29 9.41 -7.52
C PHE A 5 9.97 8.92 -8.93
N LYS A 6 10.89 9.12 -9.88
CA LYS A 6 10.78 8.53 -11.22
C LYS A 6 11.47 7.17 -11.19
N ASN A 7 10.70 6.09 -11.25
CA ASN A 7 11.21 4.73 -11.30
C ASN A 7 10.36 3.87 -12.24
N ARG A 8 10.92 2.74 -12.69
CA ARG A 8 10.14 1.70 -13.36
C ARG A 8 9.19 1.06 -12.34
N LEU A 9 7.93 0.93 -12.74
CA LEU A 9 6.89 0.20 -12.01
C LEU A 9 6.43 -0.96 -12.89
N ILE A 10 6.50 -2.17 -12.35
CA ILE A 10 5.97 -3.39 -12.98
C ILE A 10 4.58 -3.65 -12.39
N LEU A 11 3.58 -3.88 -13.25
CA LEU A 11 2.28 -4.37 -12.80
C LEU A 11 2.32 -5.91 -12.84
N ASP A 12 2.16 -6.55 -11.69
CA ASP A 12 2.22 -8.00 -11.57
C ASP A 12 1.10 -8.52 -10.69
N SER A 13 0.03 -9.03 -11.32
CA SER A 13 -1.08 -9.66 -10.61
C SER A 13 -0.76 -11.06 -10.07
N GLY A 14 0.42 -11.62 -10.40
CA GLY A 14 0.91 -12.86 -9.80
C GLY A 14 1.58 -12.67 -8.44
N SER A 15 1.93 -11.43 -8.08
CA SER A 15 2.54 -11.10 -6.79
C SER A 15 1.49 -10.85 -5.71
N ASP A 16 1.67 -11.49 -4.55
CA ASP A 16 0.78 -11.39 -3.37
C ASP A 16 0.96 -10.08 -2.58
N SER A 17 1.95 -9.28 -2.94
CA SER A 17 2.29 -8.02 -2.30
C SER A 17 3.00 -7.09 -3.30
N SER A 18 2.96 -5.79 -3.01
CA SER A 18 3.72 -4.81 -3.78
C SER A 18 5.14 -4.67 -3.22
N SER A 19 6.05 -4.19 -4.06
CA SER A 19 7.41 -3.90 -3.66
C SER A 19 7.87 -2.54 -4.16
N LEU A 20 8.71 -1.87 -3.38
CA LEU A 20 9.30 -0.59 -3.71
C LEU A 20 10.82 -0.70 -3.64
N VAL A 21 11.52 -0.10 -4.59
CA VAL A 21 12.98 -0.08 -4.53
C VAL A 21 13.45 0.56 -3.21
N GLY A 22 14.53 0.01 -2.65
CA GLY A 22 15.01 0.34 -1.29
C GLY A 22 14.91 1.81 -0.88
N PRO A 23 15.44 2.77 -1.67
CA PRO A 23 15.36 4.20 -1.31
C PRO A 23 13.93 4.75 -1.22
N ILE A 24 13.02 4.29 -2.09
CA ILE A 24 11.60 4.69 -2.06
C ILE A 24 10.91 4.03 -0.88
N TYR A 25 11.15 2.73 -0.66
CA TYR A 25 10.59 2.00 0.47
C TYR A 25 10.99 2.66 1.80
N GLN A 26 12.26 2.99 2.00
CA GLN A 26 12.74 3.62 3.23
C GLN A 26 12.07 4.96 3.52
N LEU A 27 11.87 5.80 2.49
CA LEU A 27 11.20 7.09 2.65
C LEU A 27 9.70 6.93 2.90
N PHE A 28 9.08 5.96 2.22
CA PHE A 28 7.67 5.61 2.44
C PHE A 28 7.44 5.07 3.86
N GLU A 29 8.25 4.11 4.28
CA GLU A 29 8.21 3.51 5.62
C GLU A 29 8.42 4.57 6.70
N LYS A 30 9.42 5.46 6.52
CA LYS A 30 9.69 6.55 7.46
C LYS A 30 8.49 7.48 7.64
N GLU A 31 7.84 7.88 6.54
CA GLU A 31 6.66 8.77 6.61
C GLU A 31 5.49 8.06 7.30
N LEU A 32 5.28 6.77 7.05
CA LEU A 32 4.26 5.98 7.75
C LEU A 32 4.57 5.86 9.25
N VAL A 33 5.82 5.58 9.63
CA VAL A 33 6.24 5.53 11.05
C VAL A 33 5.99 6.88 11.74
N GLU A 34 6.34 7.99 11.09
CA GLU A 34 6.12 9.35 11.62
C GLU A 34 4.64 9.70 11.73
N GLN A 35 3.80 9.20 10.82
CA GLN A 35 2.36 9.35 10.91
C GLN A 35 1.81 8.54 12.10
N PHE A 36 2.18 7.26 12.19
CA PHE A 36 1.69 6.36 13.24
C PHE A 36 2.26 6.65 14.62
N SER A 37 3.39 7.36 14.76
CA SER A 37 3.89 7.79 16.07
C SER A 37 2.97 8.78 16.78
N LYS A 38 2.02 9.39 16.04
CA LYS A 38 0.98 10.25 16.61
C LYS A 38 -0.17 9.44 17.21
N ASP A 39 -0.26 8.16 16.87
CA ASP A 39 -1.23 7.23 17.40
C ASP A 39 -0.57 6.38 18.50
N ASN A 40 -1.32 5.99 19.54
CA ASN A 40 -0.85 5.08 20.60
C ASN A 40 -0.82 3.62 20.11
N LEU A 41 -0.08 3.35 19.03
CA LEU A 41 0.04 2.03 18.41
C LEU A 41 1.27 1.30 18.93
N THR A 42 1.14 -0.01 19.16
CA THR A 42 2.28 -0.86 19.57
C THR A 42 2.85 -1.55 18.35
N ARG A 43 4.17 -1.41 18.12
CA ARG A 43 4.85 -2.12 17.03
C ARG A 43 4.78 -3.64 17.22
N ARG A 44 4.44 -4.37 16.17
CA ARG A 44 4.55 -5.84 16.12
C ARG A 44 5.88 -6.22 15.48
N GLU A 45 6.58 -7.19 16.07
CA GLU A 45 7.76 -7.78 15.45
C GLU A 45 7.35 -8.55 14.19
N SER A 46 7.84 -8.09 13.04
CA SER A 46 7.61 -8.68 11.71
C SER A 46 8.69 -8.17 10.76
N ASP A 47 8.89 -8.91 9.68
CA ASP A 47 9.58 -8.49 8.45
C ASP A 47 8.92 -7.28 7.76
N ARG A 48 7.65 -6.99 8.08
CA ARG A 48 6.85 -5.88 7.55
C ARG A 48 6.59 -4.80 8.60
N LEU A 49 6.21 -3.62 8.13
CA LEU A 49 5.70 -2.54 8.96
C LEU A 49 4.33 -2.91 9.56
N CYS A 50 4.31 -3.42 10.79
CA CYS A 50 3.10 -3.91 11.47
C CYS A 50 2.84 -3.26 12.82
N TYR A 51 1.59 -2.96 13.14
CA TYR A 51 1.17 -2.39 14.42
C TYR A 51 -0.06 -3.10 14.98
N TYR A 52 -0.05 -3.34 16.29
CA TYR A 52 -1.25 -3.69 17.05
C TYR A 52 -2.09 -2.45 17.31
N TYR A 53 -3.41 -2.64 17.35
CA TYR A 53 -4.35 -1.61 17.70
C TYR A 53 -5.43 -2.14 18.65
N GLU A 54 -5.77 -1.33 19.65
CA GLU A 54 -6.90 -1.59 20.55
C GLU A 54 -8.15 -0.89 20.00
N THR A 55 -9.20 -1.64 19.71
CA THR A 55 -10.54 -1.03 19.52
C THR A 55 -11.19 -0.92 20.89
N LYS A 56 -10.97 0.18 21.63
CA LYS A 56 -11.73 0.47 22.87
C LYS A 56 -13.19 0.81 22.61
N GLU A 57 -13.52 1.18 21.37
CA GLU A 57 -14.87 1.43 20.88
C GLU A 57 -15.00 0.69 19.54
N GLY A 58 -16.13 0.02 19.28
CA GLY A 58 -16.33 -0.75 18.02
C GLY A 58 -16.43 0.15 16.78
N PRO A 59 -16.89 -0.35 15.62
CA PRO A 59 -16.36 -1.44 14.79
C PRO A 59 -15.00 -1.06 14.15
N GLN A 60 -14.41 -1.95 13.36
CA GLN A 60 -13.11 -1.79 12.65
C GLN A 60 -12.95 -0.49 11.83
N LEU A 61 -14.05 0.20 11.52
CA LEU A 61 -14.15 1.39 10.66
C LEU A 61 -13.25 2.56 11.07
N GLN A 62 -13.09 2.85 12.38
CA GLN A 62 -12.33 4.04 12.81
C GLN A 62 -10.82 3.96 12.52
N LEU A 63 -10.25 2.77 12.35
CA LEU A 63 -8.84 2.66 11.96
C LEU A 63 -8.67 2.77 10.45
N TYR A 64 -9.56 2.16 9.66
CA TYR A 64 -9.54 2.27 8.20
C TYR A 64 -9.59 3.73 7.72
N GLU A 65 -10.41 4.55 8.36
CA GLU A 65 -10.50 5.99 8.04
C GLU A 65 -9.25 6.79 8.41
N ARG A 66 -8.42 6.28 9.33
CA ARG A 66 -7.18 6.93 9.78
C ARG A 66 -5.94 6.46 9.03
N LEU A 67 -6.02 5.35 8.30
CA LEU A 67 -4.90 4.88 7.49
C LEU A 67 -4.65 5.87 6.33
N PRO A 68 -3.39 6.21 6.05
CA PRO A 68 -3.08 7.10 4.95
C PRO A 68 -3.49 6.48 3.62
N THR A 69 -4.09 7.31 2.76
CA THR A 69 -4.24 6.95 1.36
C THR A 69 -2.88 6.95 0.69
N VAL A 70 -2.53 5.83 0.07
CA VAL A 70 -1.33 5.70 -0.76
C VAL A 70 -1.73 5.84 -2.21
N ALA A 71 -0.94 6.59 -2.96
CA ALA A 71 -1.23 6.95 -4.33
C ALA A 71 0.04 6.88 -5.20
N PHE A 72 -0.07 6.25 -6.37
CA PHE A 72 0.99 6.26 -7.39
C PHE A 72 0.64 7.26 -8.48
N ASP A 73 1.57 8.17 -8.74
CA ASP A 73 1.50 9.12 -9.84
C ASP A 73 2.26 8.55 -11.04
N LEU A 74 1.52 8.18 -12.08
CA LEU A 74 2.08 7.59 -13.30
C LEU A 74 2.26 8.66 -14.38
N GLU A 75 3.36 8.59 -15.12
CA GLU A 75 3.65 9.49 -16.25
C GLU A 75 2.52 9.43 -17.29
N GLY A 76 1.78 10.53 -17.46
CA GLY A 76 0.59 10.59 -18.29
C GLY A 76 -0.49 11.53 -17.74
N GLN A 77 -1.74 11.37 -18.18
CA GLN A 77 -2.86 12.22 -17.76
C GLN A 77 -3.16 12.05 -16.25
N ASN A 78 -2.64 12.93 -15.38
CA ASN A 78 -3.01 13.08 -13.96
C ASN A 78 -3.40 11.76 -13.28
N SER A 79 -2.55 10.75 -13.50
CA SER A 79 -2.94 9.35 -13.44
C SER A 79 -2.60 8.83 -12.06
N VAL A 80 -3.57 8.93 -11.15
CA VAL A 80 -3.41 8.52 -9.76
C VAL A 80 -4.10 7.18 -9.51
N ILE A 81 -3.33 6.14 -9.20
CA ILE A 81 -3.88 4.90 -8.64
C ILE A 81 -3.91 5.06 -7.13
N LYS A 82 -5.10 5.18 -6.54
CA LYS A 82 -5.29 5.08 -5.09
C LYS A 82 -5.27 3.60 -4.75
N LEU A 83 -4.37 3.19 -3.88
CA LEU A 83 -4.30 1.79 -3.52
C LEU A 83 -5.51 1.42 -2.68
N ALA A 84 -6.31 0.47 -3.16
CA ALA A 84 -7.45 -0.04 -2.41
C ALA A 84 -7.01 -0.63 -1.07
N GLU A 85 -5.94 -1.45 -1.10
CA GLU A 85 -5.46 -2.22 0.06
C GLU A 85 -3.97 -1.99 0.28
N ALA A 86 -3.57 -0.84 0.84
CA ALA A 86 -2.16 -0.60 1.21
C ALA A 86 -1.74 -1.39 2.46
N PHE A 87 -2.71 -1.80 3.27
CA PHE A 87 -2.50 -2.51 4.52
C PHE A 87 -3.41 -3.74 4.55
N PHE A 88 -2.93 -4.84 5.12
CA PHE A 88 -3.78 -5.97 5.46
C PHE A 88 -4.02 -6.03 6.97
N HIS A 89 -5.13 -6.61 7.36
CA HIS A 89 -5.55 -6.73 8.75
C HIS A 89 -5.54 -8.20 9.19
N GLY A 90 -5.18 -8.45 10.44
CA GLY A 90 -5.13 -9.78 11.01
C GLY A 90 -5.43 -9.79 12.50
N VAL A 91 -5.57 -11.00 13.03
CA VAL A 91 -5.70 -11.27 14.47
C VAL A 91 -4.64 -12.31 14.82
N ASP A 92 -3.84 -12.02 15.85
CA ASP A 92 -2.83 -12.96 16.30
C ASP A 92 -3.42 -14.08 17.17
N LYS A 93 -2.56 -14.98 17.65
CA LYS A 93 -2.96 -16.13 18.46
C LYS A 93 -3.56 -15.75 19.82
N ASP A 94 -3.24 -14.55 20.32
CA ASP A 94 -3.74 -14.01 21.58
C ASP A 94 -5.03 -13.19 21.39
N GLY A 95 -5.56 -13.15 20.16
CA GLY A 95 -6.75 -12.37 19.82
C GLY A 95 -6.49 -10.88 19.60
N LYS A 96 -5.23 -10.44 19.59
CA LYS A 96 -4.87 -9.04 19.35
C LYS A 96 -4.92 -8.73 17.87
N ARG A 97 -5.58 -7.62 17.55
CA ARG A 97 -5.73 -7.16 16.17
C ARG A 97 -4.49 -6.38 15.75
N TYR A 98 -4.07 -6.61 14.52
CA TYR A 98 -2.95 -5.89 13.93
C TYR A 98 -3.23 -5.55 12.47
N PHE A 99 -2.52 -4.54 11.98
CA PHE A 99 -2.44 -4.25 10.56
C PHE A 99 -0.98 -4.21 10.14
N CYS A 100 -0.71 -4.50 8.88
CA CYS A 100 0.62 -4.59 8.33
C CYS A 100 0.65 -4.00 6.92
N LEU A 101 1.73 -3.31 6.59
CA LEU A 101 1.96 -2.76 5.27
C LEU A 101 2.09 -3.88 4.22
N MET A 102 1.37 -3.76 3.10
CA MET A 102 1.43 -4.67 1.96
C MET A 102 2.51 -4.30 0.94
N PHE A 103 3.56 -3.64 1.42
CA PHE A 103 4.74 -3.27 0.66
C PHE A 103 5.98 -3.86 1.31
N THR A 104 6.91 -4.32 0.48
CA THR A 104 8.23 -4.80 0.88
C THR A 104 9.33 -4.05 0.13
N PRO A 105 10.57 -4.01 0.66
CA PRO A 105 11.69 -3.47 -0.08
C PRO A 105 12.07 -4.39 -1.26
N ALA A 106 12.49 -3.79 -2.37
CA ALA A 106 13.05 -4.46 -3.54
C ALA A 106 14.43 -3.90 -3.88
N GLU A 107 15.24 -4.71 -4.55
CA GLU A 107 16.60 -4.35 -4.96
C GLU A 107 16.66 -3.55 -6.27
N HIS A 108 15.79 -3.85 -7.23
CA HIS A 108 15.93 -3.38 -8.61
C HIS A 108 14.72 -2.62 -9.14
N ASP A 109 13.55 -3.27 -9.17
CA ASP A 109 12.33 -2.70 -9.73
C ASP A 109 11.22 -2.65 -8.68
N SER A 110 10.36 -1.63 -8.78
CA SER A 110 9.13 -1.57 -7.96
C SER A 110 8.03 -2.37 -8.66
N THR A 111 7.22 -3.08 -7.88
CA THR A 111 6.13 -3.91 -8.39
C THR A 111 4.83 -3.53 -7.70
N LEU A 112 3.76 -3.37 -8.48
CA LEU A 112 2.41 -3.27 -7.98
C LEU A 112 1.77 -4.66 -8.01
N GLY A 113 1.65 -5.29 -6.85
CA GLY A 113 1.07 -6.62 -6.67
C GLY A 113 -0.45 -6.64 -6.80
N ALA A 114 -1.03 -7.84 -6.81
CA ALA A 114 -2.48 -8.05 -6.96
C ALA A 114 -3.34 -7.26 -5.96
N PRO A 115 -3.01 -7.19 -4.64
CA PRO A 115 -3.87 -6.48 -3.68
C PRO A 115 -4.07 -5.01 -4.03
N GLN A 116 -3.03 -4.37 -4.54
CA GLN A 116 -3.03 -2.96 -4.94
C GLN A 116 -3.71 -2.71 -6.30
N GLN A 117 -3.95 -3.77 -7.09
CA GLN A 117 -4.68 -3.70 -8.35
C GLN A 117 -6.20 -3.92 -8.16
N THR A 118 -6.64 -4.35 -6.97
CA THR A 118 -8.07 -4.53 -6.63
C THR A 118 -8.86 -3.24 -6.83
N ASN A 119 -10.12 -3.36 -7.23
CA ASN A 119 -11.01 -2.21 -7.52
C ASN A 119 -10.52 -1.32 -8.67
N TYR A 120 -9.67 -1.87 -9.55
CA TYR A 120 -9.28 -1.23 -10.80
C TYR A 120 -9.46 -2.17 -11.97
N ARG A 121 -10.06 -1.66 -13.03
CA ARG A 121 -9.94 -2.25 -14.35
C ARG A 121 -8.70 -1.69 -15.04
N MET A 122 -7.77 -2.58 -15.36
CA MET A 122 -6.55 -2.26 -16.09
C MET A 122 -6.60 -2.88 -17.49
N VAL A 123 -6.35 -2.08 -18.52
CA VAL A 123 -6.30 -2.52 -19.93
C VAL A 123 -4.90 -2.26 -20.46
N PHE A 124 -4.23 -3.36 -20.84
CA PHE A 124 -2.91 -3.35 -21.45
C PHE A 124 -3.06 -3.24 -22.97
N ASP A 125 -3.03 -2.02 -23.50
CA ASP A 125 -3.02 -1.79 -24.95
C ASP A 125 -1.59 -1.98 -25.47
N LEU A 126 -1.25 -3.24 -25.75
CA LEU A 126 0.07 -3.61 -26.25
C LEU A 126 0.37 -3.04 -27.65
N LYS A 127 -0.68 -2.73 -28.43
CA LYS A 127 -0.54 -2.17 -29.79
C LYS A 127 -0.08 -0.72 -29.71
N ASN A 128 -0.73 0.08 -28.87
CA ASN A 128 -0.41 1.51 -28.72
C ASN A 128 0.62 1.76 -27.60
N LYS A 129 1.04 0.72 -26.86
CA LYS A 129 1.95 0.79 -25.71
C LYS A 129 1.40 1.68 -24.60
N LEU A 130 0.10 1.56 -24.34
CA LEU A 130 -0.61 2.34 -23.33
C LEU A 130 -1.18 1.42 -22.25
N LEU A 131 -1.15 1.93 -21.03
CA LEU A 131 -1.90 1.37 -19.91
C LEU A 131 -3.10 2.27 -19.67
N HIS A 132 -4.30 1.72 -19.77
CA HIS A 132 -5.51 2.39 -19.30
C HIS A 132 -5.90 1.79 -17.97
N PHE A 133 -6.31 2.63 -17.03
CA PHE A 133 -6.85 2.17 -15.77
C PHE A 133 -8.02 3.03 -15.33
N LYS A 134 -9.00 2.41 -14.68
CA LYS A 134 -10.18 3.08 -14.14
C LYS A 134 -10.57 2.39 -12.84
N SER A 135 -10.89 3.17 -11.82
CA SER A 135 -11.47 2.64 -10.59
C SER A 135 -12.83 2.00 -10.88
N GLU A 136 -13.06 0.81 -10.38
CA GLU A 136 -14.33 0.09 -10.43
C GLU A 136 -14.72 -0.34 -9.02
N ASN A 137 -16.03 -0.47 -8.77
CA ASN A 137 -16.54 -0.99 -7.50
C ASN A 137 -16.83 -2.48 -7.71
N CYS A 138 -15.86 -3.32 -7.35
CA CYS A 138 -15.87 -4.77 -7.61
C CYS A 138 -16.23 -5.55 -6.35
#